data_AF-A0A7S1MX76-F1
#
_entry.id   AF-A0A7S1MX76-F1
#
_cell.length_a   1.000
_cell.length_b   1.000
_cell.length_c   1.000
_cell.angle_alpha   90.00
_cell.angle_beta   90.00
_cell.angle_gamma   90.00
#
_symmetry.space_group_name_H-M   'P 1'
#
loop_
_entity.id
_entity.type
_entity.pdbx_description
1 polymer ?
#
loop_
_entity_poly.entity_id
_entity_poly.type
_entity_poly.pdbx_seq_one_letter_code
_entity_poly.pdbx_strand_id
1 'polypeptide(L)'
;ARDNLPPARREASAAVGARPGSHHLHHGRVHRMEDGELVDIHERLNATQRARIAGLCSIRDHARALLDLQLADADDSRQRHERAMLNGSYDRYVARFGCLSNRANALAFRRDPDYPLLLSLEHYDEETETATKAALFSRRTLARIMEPEAAAEPEEALAASVQWRGRVD
;
A
#
# COMPACT_ATOMS: atom_id res chain seq x y z
N ALA A 1 -38.15 -10.59 8.09
CA ALA A 1 -37.79 -10.47 6.66
C ALA A 1 -36.35 -10.95 6.52
N ARG A 2 -36.12 -12.04 5.78
CA ARG A 2 -34.76 -12.56 5.55
C ARG A 2 -34.16 -11.76 4.39
N ASP A 3 -33.04 -11.11 4.64
CA ASP A 3 -32.24 -10.36 3.68
C ASP A 3 -31.90 -11.24 2.47
N ASN A 4 -32.58 -11.01 1.36
CA ASN A 4 -32.32 -11.66 0.08
C ASN A 4 -31.29 -10.80 -0.66
N LEU A 5 -30.04 -10.79 -0.17
CA LEU A 5 -28.93 -10.16 -0.90
C LEU A 5 -28.64 -10.99 -2.15
N PRO A 6 -28.54 -10.36 -3.34
CA PRO A 6 -28.18 -11.07 -4.55
C PRO A 6 -26.81 -11.76 -4.40
N PRO A 7 -26.62 -12.94 -5.01
CA PRO A 7 -25.34 -13.63 -4.97
C PRO A 7 -24.25 -12.75 -5.60
N ALA A 8 -23.05 -12.77 -5.00
CA ALA A 8 -21.91 -12.07 -5.55
C ALA A 8 -21.58 -12.61 -6.95
N ARG A 9 -21.30 -11.70 -7.88
CA ARG A 9 -20.79 -12.08 -9.21
C ARG A 9 -19.33 -12.46 -9.04
N ARG A 10 -18.99 -13.67 -9.50
CA ARG A 10 -17.62 -14.16 -9.54
C ARG A 10 -17.09 -13.91 -10.94
N GLU A 11 -16.07 -13.10 -11.06
CA GLU A 11 -15.36 -12.91 -12.32
C GLU A 11 -14.02 -13.65 -12.19
N ALA A 12 -13.80 -14.62 -13.07
CA ALA A 12 -12.50 -15.27 -13.21
C ALA A 12 -11.54 -14.28 -13.88
N SER A 13 -11.05 -13.30 -13.13
CA SER A 13 -9.90 -12.51 -13.50
C SER A 13 -8.70 -13.08 -12.77
N ALA A 14 -7.76 -13.60 -13.54
CA ALA A 14 -6.46 -14.06 -13.05
C ALA A 14 -5.65 -12.84 -12.58
N ALA A 15 -5.98 -12.31 -11.41
CA ALA A 15 -5.07 -11.44 -10.68
C ALA A 15 -3.96 -12.34 -10.13
N VAL A 16 -3.04 -12.75 -11.02
CA VAL A 16 -1.80 -13.44 -10.66
C VAL A 16 -1.10 -12.57 -9.61
N GLY A 17 -1.10 -13.04 -8.35
CA GLY A 17 -0.46 -12.34 -7.22
C GLY A 17 -1.40 -11.59 -6.26
N ALA A 18 -2.72 -11.56 -6.45
CA ALA A 18 -3.62 -10.96 -5.46
C ALA A 18 -3.67 -11.80 -4.17
N ARG A 19 -3.45 -11.16 -3.02
CA ARG A 19 -3.41 -11.85 -1.73
C ARG A 19 -4.82 -12.14 -1.22
N PRO A 20 -5.09 -13.33 -0.64
CA PRO A 20 -6.38 -13.64 -0.05
C PRO A 20 -6.85 -12.54 0.91
N GLY A 21 -8.12 -12.16 0.80
CA GLY A 21 -8.74 -11.09 1.60
C GLY A 21 -8.53 -9.67 1.06
N SER A 22 -7.62 -9.45 0.11
CA SER A 22 -7.37 -8.11 -0.46
C SER A 22 -8.56 -7.58 -1.25
N HIS A 23 -8.86 -6.29 -1.06
CA HIS A 23 -9.85 -5.55 -1.84
C HIS A 23 -9.25 -5.04 -3.13
N HIS A 24 -10.06 -5.00 -4.19
CA HIS A 24 -9.66 -4.50 -5.50
C HIS A 24 -10.78 -3.68 -6.10
N LEU A 25 -10.41 -2.66 -6.86
CA LEU A 25 -11.36 -1.95 -7.72
C LEU A 25 -11.28 -2.53 -9.13
N HIS A 26 -12.40 -3.07 -9.62
CA HIS A 26 -12.52 -3.57 -10.98
C HIS A 26 -13.78 -2.97 -11.60
N HIS A 27 -13.61 -2.22 -12.70
CA HIS A 27 -14.69 -1.45 -13.36
C HIS A 27 -15.54 -0.58 -12.40
N GLY A 28 -14.87 0.09 -11.44
CA GLY A 28 -15.55 0.94 -10.44
C GLY A 28 -16.29 0.17 -9.34
N ARG A 29 -16.23 -1.15 -9.35
CA ARG A 29 -16.88 -2.03 -8.36
C ARG A 29 -15.85 -2.62 -7.40
N VAL A 30 -16.29 -2.82 -6.16
CA VAL A 30 -15.42 -3.33 -5.09
C VAL A 30 -15.46 -4.85 -5.12
N HIS A 31 -14.30 -5.44 -5.33
CA HIS A 31 -14.08 -6.88 -5.30
C HIS A 31 -13.22 -7.25 -4.10
N ARG A 32 -13.31 -8.51 -3.67
CA ARG A 32 -12.43 -9.09 -2.66
C ARG A 32 -11.89 -10.43 -3.16
N MET A 33 -10.61 -10.68 -2.93
CA MET A 33 -9.97 -11.96 -3.24
C MET A 33 -10.44 -13.02 -2.22
N GLU A 34 -11.22 -14.00 -2.65
CA GLU A 34 -11.73 -15.10 -1.84
C GLU A 34 -11.46 -16.42 -2.57
N ASP A 35 -10.84 -17.40 -1.90
CA ASP A 35 -10.56 -18.73 -2.45
C ASP A 35 -9.86 -18.73 -3.83
N GLY A 36 -9.02 -17.72 -4.07
CA GLY A 36 -8.29 -17.56 -5.33
C GLY A 36 -9.06 -16.82 -6.44
N GLU A 37 -10.29 -16.37 -6.17
CA GLU A 37 -11.15 -15.67 -7.13
C GLU A 37 -11.43 -14.23 -6.69
N LEU A 38 -11.60 -13.32 -7.65
CA LEU A 38 -12.12 -11.98 -7.38
C LEU A 38 -13.65 -12.02 -7.32
N VAL A 39 -14.18 -11.82 -6.12
CA VAL A 39 -15.61 -11.83 -5.83
C VAL A 39 -16.13 -10.40 -5.74
N ASP A 40 -17.12 -10.04 -6.56
CA ASP A 40 -17.80 -8.74 -6.47
C ASP A 40 -18.63 -8.66 -5.18
N ILE A 41 -18.25 -7.72 -4.31
CA ILE A 41 -18.95 -7.46 -3.05
C ILE A 41 -19.63 -6.08 -3.02
N HIS A 42 -19.67 -5.37 -4.15
CA HIS A 42 -20.10 -3.97 -4.21
C HIS A 42 -21.52 -3.76 -3.69
N GLU A 43 -22.47 -4.62 -4.04
CA GLU A 43 -23.87 -4.52 -3.57
C GLU A 43 -24.05 -4.92 -2.11
N ARG A 44 -23.05 -5.56 -1.50
CA ARG A 44 -23.06 -5.93 -0.07
C ARG A 44 -22.63 -4.80 0.86
N LEU A 45 -22.16 -3.70 0.27
CA LEU A 45 -21.59 -2.55 0.98
C LEU A 45 -22.49 -1.34 0.79
N ASN A 46 -22.65 -0.51 1.82
CA ASN A 46 -23.32 0.78 1.65
C ASN A 46 -22.42 1.79 0.93
N ALA A 47 -22.99 2.91 0.48
CA ALA A 47 -22.27 3.93 -0.28
C ALA A 47 -21.02 4.46 0.43
N THR A 48 -21.08 4.66 1.76
CA THR A 48 -19.95 5.14 2.56
C THR A 48 -18.83 4.10 2.64
N GLN A 49 -19.17 2.83 2.87
CA GLN A 49 -18.20 1.73 2.89
C GLN A 49 -17.52 1.58 1.54
N ARG A 50 -18.27 1.63 0.44
CA ARG A 50 -17.72 1.59 -0.92
C ARG A 50 -16.74 2.71 -1.17
N ALA A 51 -17.10 3.95 -0.82
CA ALA A 51 -16.25 5.10 -1.04
C ALA A 51 -14.97 5.06 -0.18
N ARG A 52 -15.04 4.59 1.07
CA ARG A 52 -13.87 4.36 1.92
C ARG A 52 -12.95 3.28 1.34
N ILE A 53 -13.50 2.10 1.03
CA ILE A 53 -12.71 0.99 0.47
C ILE A 53 -12.06 1.40 -0.85
N ALA A 54 -12.80 2.07 -1.74
CA ALA A 54 -12.26 2.55 -3.01
C ALA A 54 -11.10 3.53 -2.82
N GLY A 55 -11.26 4.51 -1.93
CA GLY A 55 -10.20 5.47 -1.63
C GLY A 55 -8.96 4.83 -1.01
N LEU A 56 -9.15 3.90 -0.07
CA LEU A 56 -8.05 3.16 0.55
C LEU A 56 -7.32 2.25 -0.44
N CYS A 57 -8.03 1.59 -1.36
CA CYS A 57 -7.40 0.83 -2.44
C CYS A 57 -6.53 1.74 -3.30
N SER A 58 -7.05 2.89 -3.74
CA SER A 58 -6.28 3.82 -4.58
C SER A 58 -4.99 4.29 -3.91
N ILE A 59 -5.03 4.67 -2.64
CA ILE A 59 -3.83 5.10 -1.88
C ILE A 59 -2.85 3.95 -1.76
N ARG A 60 -3.33 2.76 -1.37
CA ARG A 60 -2.53 1.55 -1.20
C ARG A 60 -1.82 1.17 -2.50
N ASP A 61 -2.53 1.25 -3.62
CA ASP A 61 -2.03 0.83 -4.93
C ASP A 61 -0.92 1.79 -5.41
N HIS A 62 -1.09 3.10 -5.25
CA HIS A 62 -0.01 4.07 -5.51
C HIS A 62 1.18 3.92 -4.56
N ALA A 63 0.93 3.66 -3.27
CA ALA A 63 2.00 3.42 -2.31
C ALA A 63 2.84 2.18 -2.71
N ARG A 64 2.19 1.10 -3.12
CA ARG A 64 2.87 -0.09 -3.66
C ARG A 64 3.66 0.20 -4.91
N ALA A 65 3.02 0.78 -5.92
CA ALA A 65 3.67 1.10 -7.18
C ALA A 65 4.93 1.96 -6.94
N LEU A 66 4.85 2.94 -6.03
CA LEU A 66 5.99 3.76 -5.67
C LEU A 66 7.11 2.98 -4.95
N LEU A 67 6.77 2.07 -4.03
CA LEU A 67 7.77 1.22 -3.36
C LEU A 67 8.44 0.25 -4.36
N ASP A 68 7.67 -0.34 -5.26
CA ASP A 68 8.17 -1.23 -6.30
C ASP A 68 9.10 -0.50 -7.28
N LEU A 69 8.75 0.74 -7.68
CA LEU A 69 9.63 1.59 -8.49
C LEU A 69 10.93 1.95 -7.76
N GLN A 70 10.87 2.22 -6.45
CA GLN A 70 12.07 2.49 -5.65
C GLN A 70 12.97 1.26 -5.50
N LEU A 71 12.39 0.06 -5.38
CA LEU A 71 13.13 -1.20 -5.31
C LEU A 71 13.77 -1.59 -6.64
N ALA A 72 13.06 -1.35 -7.74
CA ALA A 72 13.57 -1.59 -9.10
C ALA A 72 14.62 -0.56 -9.55
N ASP A 73 14.91 0.44 -8.71
CA ASP A 73 15.76 1.59 -9.06
C ASP A 73 15.34 2.27 -10.37
N ALA A 74 14.02 2.36 -10.58
CA ALA A 74 13.43 2.90 -11.79
C ALA A 74 13.64 4.41 -11.89
N ASP A 75 13.59 4.92 -13.12
CA ASP A 75 13.78 6.34 -13.46
C ASP A 75 13.01 7.31 -12.53
N ASP A 76 13.70 8.39 -12.15
CA ASP A 76 13.20 9.37 -11.20
C ASP A 76 11.87 10.03 -11.64
N SER A 77 11.61 10.15 -12.95
CA SER A 77 10.35 10.75 -13.43
C SER A 77 9.13 9.90 -13.07
N ARG A 78 9.26 8.57 -13.15
CA ARG A 78 8.19 7.63 -12.77
C ARG A 78 7.94 7.66 -11.27
N GLN A 79 9.00 7.69 -10.47
CA GLN A 79 8.88 7.81 -9.01
C GLN A 79 8.22 9.14 -8.60
N ARG A 80 8.61 10.26 -9.24
CA ARG A 80 7.98 11.57 -9.00
C ARG A 80 6.50 11.57 -9.37
N HIS A 81 6.15 10.97 -10.50
CA HIS A 81 4.76 10.85 -10.93
C HIS A 81 3.92 10.04 -9.93
N GLU A 82 4.36 8.83 -9.57
CA GLU A 82 3.62 8.00 -8.60
C GLU A 82 3.53 8.66 -7.22
N ARG A 83 4.59 9.36 -6.78
CA ARG A 83 4.53 10.13 -5.53
C ARG A 83 3.51 11.27 -5.59
N ALA A 84 3.35 11.93 -6.74
CA ALA A 84 2.31 12.95 -6.92
C ALA A 84 0.90 12.33 -6.87
N MET A 85 0.70 11.16 -7.49
CA MET A 85 -0.56 10.43 -7.45
C MET A 85 -0.91 9.95 -6.03
N LEU A 86 0.08 9.44 -5.29
CA LEU A 86 -0.05 9.08 -3.87
C LEU A 86 -0.45 10.30 -3.03
N ASN A 87 0.23 11.45 -3.20
CA ASN A 87 -0.11 12.67 -2.47
C ASN A 87 -1.54 13.12 -2.77
N GLY A 88 -1.92 13.22 -4.04
CA GLY A 88 -3.24 13.70 -4.44
C GLY A 88 -4.39 12.80 -3.99
N SER A 89 -4.20 11.47 -4.04
CA SER A 89 -5.18 10.50 -3.55
C SER A 89 -5.34 10.57 -2.03
N TYR A 90 -4.22 10.66 -1.29
CA TYR A 90 -4.22 10.84 0.16
C TYR A 90 -4.91 12.14 0.58
N ASP A 91 -4.52 13.28 0.01
CA ASP A 91 -5.05 14.59 0.43
C ASP A 91 -6.56 14.67 0.21
N ARG A 92 -7.04 14.16 -0.93
CA ARG A 92 -8.47 14.07 -1.23
C ARG A 92 -9.21 13.13 -0.27
N TYR A 93 -8.58 12.02 0.10
CA TYR A 93 -9.17 11.06 1.02
C TYR A 93 -9.30 11.64 2.43
N VAL A 94 -8.22 12.20 2.96
CA VAL A 94 -8.19 12.77 4.31
C VAL A 94 -9.18 13.94 4.42
N ALA A 95 -9.25 14.82 3.42
CA ALA A 95 -10.23 15.90 3.37
C ALA A 95 -11.69 15.42 3.46
N ARG A 96 -11.98 14.20 3.00
CA ARG A 96 -13.33 13.63 2.99
C ARG A 96 -13.64 12.70 4.16
N PHE A 97 -12.65 11.92 4.60
CA PHE A 97 -12.86 10.77 5.48
C PHE A 97 -12.02 10.80 6.77
N GLY A 98 -11.14 11.78 6.92
CA GLY A 98 -10.15 11.87 8.00
C GLY A 98 -8.94 10.97 7.77
N CYS A 99 -8.04 10.94 8.75
CA CYS A 99 -6.80 10.16 8.75
C CYS A 99 -7.06 8.68 8.44
N LEU A 100 -6.15 8.03 7.72
CA LEU A 100 -6.21 6.62 7.37
C LEU A 100 -6.32 5.73 8.62
N SER A 101 -5.69 6.15 9.71
CA SER A 101 -5.66 5.47 11.01
C SER A 101 -6.99 5.51 11.78
N ASN A 102 -7.97 6.33 11.34
CA ASN A 102 -9.24 6.46 12.04
C ASN A 102 -10.03 5.13 12.11
N ARG A 103 -10.75 4.92 13.22
CA ARG A 103 -11.52 3.69 13.50
C ARG A 103 -12.51 3.29 12.39
N ALA A 104 -13.13 4.28 11.73
CA ALA A 104 -14.05 4.02 10.62
C ALA A 104 -13.36 3.37 9.40
N ASN A 105 -12.09 3.68 9.15
CA ASN A 105 -11.28 3.06 8.11
C ASN A 105 -10.87 1.65 8.51
N ALA A 106 -10.49 1.44 9.78
CA ALA A 106 -10.21 0.10 10.31
C ALA A 106 -11.42 -0.83 10.15
N LEU A 107 -12.64 -0.36 10.44
CA LEU A 107 -13.86 -1.15 10.25
C LEU A 107 -14.09 -1.55 8.78
N ALA A 108 -13.73 -0.68 7.84
CA ALA A 108 -13.89 -0.94 6.42
C ALA A 108 -12.79 -1.85 5.84
N PHE A 109 -11.55 -1.76 6.36
CA PHE A 109 -10.37 -2.27 5.65
C PHE A 109 -9.46 -3.21 6.47
N ARG A 110 -9.69 -3.44 7.77
CA ARG A 110 -8.76 -4.24 8.61
C ARG A 110 -8.51 -5.69 8.19
N ARG A 111 -9.41 -6.27 7.38
CA ARG A 111 -9.22 -7.62 6.81
C ARG A 111 -8.33 -7.60 5.56
N ASP A 112 -8.02 -6.40 5.13
CA ASP A 112 -6.99 -5.99 4.19
C ASP A 112 -5.62 -6.59 4.53
N PRO A 113 -4.98 -7.55 3.82
CA PRO A 113 -3.60 -7.92 4.14
C PRO A 113 -2.62 -6.72 4.06
N ASP A 114 -3.07 -5.62 3.46
CA ASP A 114 -2.27 -4.41 3.20
C ASP A 114 -2.68 -3.22 4.03
N TYR A 115 -3.58 -3.44 4.97
CA TYR A 115 -3.91 -2.42 5.93
C TYR A 115 -2.69 -1.92 6.73
N PRO A 116 -1.72 -2.76 7.14
CA PRO A 116 -0.50 -2.27 7.80
C PRO A 116 0.32 -1.27 6.96
N LEU A 117 0.36 -1.46 5.62
CA LEU A 117 1.02 -0.50 4.73
C LEU A 117 0.32 0.86 4.79
N LEU A 118 -1.02 0.88 4.72
CA LEU A 118 -1.79 2.13 4.83
C LEU A 118 -1.54 2.85 6.15
N LEU A 119 -1.46 2.12 7.27
CA LEU A 119 -1.15 2.70 8.57
C LEU A 119 0.27 3.30 8.61
N SER A 120 1.24 2.66 7.96
CA SER A 120 2.61 3.18 7.88
C SER A 120 2.78 4.48 7.09
N LEU A 121 1.73 4.91 6.37
CA LEU A 121 1.72 6.18 5.64
C LEU A 121 1.49 7.39 6.56
N GLU A 122 1.14 7.17 7.82
CA GLU A 122 0.85 8.21 8.80
C GLU A 122 1.70 8.03 10.05
N HIS A 123 2.18 9.15 10.60
CA HIS A 123 2.49 9.23 12.02
C HIS A 123 1.25 9.80 12.71
N TYR A 124 0.42 8.90 13.23
CA TYR A 124 -0.85 9.22 13.88
C TYR A 124 -0.65 9.49 15.37
N ASP A 125 -1.29 10.56 15.85
CA ASP A 125 -1.38 10.93 17.26
C ASP A 125 -2.80 10.65 17.74
N GLU A 126 -2.93 9.68 18.65
CA GLU A 126 -4.21 9.27 19.20
C GLU A 126 -4.84 10.32 20.13
N GLU A 127 -4.04 11.18 20.77
CA GLU A 127 -4.53 12.21 21.69
C GLU A 127 -5.17 13.38 20.92
N THR A 128 -4.53 13.81 19.84
CA THR A 128 -5.02 14.91 19.01
C THR A 128 -5.92 14.46 17.86
N GLU A 129 -6.01 13.14 17.62
CA GLU A 129 -6.67 12.53 16.46
C GLU A 129 -6.15 13.08 15.12
N THR A 130 -4.88 13.49 15.08
CA THR A 130 -4.24 14.05 13.89
C THR A 130 -3.14 13.14 13.36
N ALA A 131 -2.79 13.31 12.08
CA ALA A 131 -1.70 12.57 11.48
C ALA A 131 -0.82 13.46 10.60
N THR A 132 0.47 13.15 10.58
CA THR A 132 1.41 13.72 9.61
C THR A 132 1.81 12.67 8.59
N LYS A 133 2.04 13.10 7.34
CA LYS A 133 2.47 12.21 6.25
C LYS A 133 3.84 11.59 6.56
N ALA A 134 3.96 10.29 6.31
CA ALA A 134 5.23 9.59 6.39
C ALA A 134 6.23 10.03 5.30
N ALA A 135 7.50 9.62 5.44
CA ALA A 135 8.58 10.03 4.55
C ALA A 135 8.37 9.65 3.07
N LEU A 136 7.57 8.61 2.77
CA LEU A 136 7.29 8.14 1.41
C LEU A 136 6.65 9.23 0.52
N PHE A 137 5.95 10.19 1.14
CA PHE A 137 5.29 11.29 0.44
C PHE A 137 6.25 12.39 -0.05
N SER A 138 7.49 12.44 0.46
CA SER A 138 8.44 13.52 0.16
C SER A 138 9.76 13.04 -0.41
N ARG A 139 10.23 11.84 -0.04
CA ARG A 139 11.53 11.32 -0.44
C ARG A 139 11.51 9.82 -0.71
N ARG A 140 12.60 9.34 -1.32
CA ARG A 140 12.88 7.91 -1.44
C ARG A 140 13.12 7.32 -0.04
N THR A 141 12.50 6.19 0.24
CA THR A 141 12.58 5.49 1.53
C THR A 141 13.17 4.08 1.41
N LEU A 142 13.21 3.53 0.19
CA LEU A 142 13.88 2.27 -0.13
C LEU A 142 15.00 2.54 -1.13
N ALA A 143 16.22 2.08 -0.82
CA ALA A 143 17.35 2.08 -1.76
C ALA A 143 17.83 0.64 -1.95
N ARG A 144 18.23 0.29 -3.17
CA ARG A 144 18.87 -1.00 -3.45
C ARG A 144 20.23 -1.01 -2.78
N ILE A 145 20.51 -2.01 -1.94
CA ILE A 145 21.89 -2.25 -1.50
C ILE A 145 22.62 -2.85 -2.70
N MET A 146 23.55 -2.09 -3.28
CA MET A 146 24.49 -2.60 -4.27
C MET A 146 25.82 -2.88 -3.55
N GLU A 147 26.39 -4.07 -3.75
CA GLU A 147 27.79 -4.30 -3.38
C GLU A 147 28.66 -3.28 -4.13
N PRO A 148 29.61 -2.59 -3.46
CA PRO A 148 30.49 -1.67 -4.14
C PRO A 148 31.30 -2.41 -5.22
N GLU A 149 31.17 -2.00 -6.49
CA GLU A 149 31.81 -2.65 -7.63
C GLU A 149 33.34 -2.43 -7.71
N ALA A 150 33.91 -1.57 -6.86
CA ALA A 150 35.35 -1.43 -6.73
C ALA A 150 35.72 -0.78 -5.39
N ALA A 151 36.62 -1.41 -4.63
CA ALA A 151 37.33 -0.75 -3.55
C ALA A 151 38.31 0.25 -4.18
N ALA A 152 38.09 1.55 -3.98
CA ALA A 152 38.96 2.59 -4.52
C ALA A 152 40.33 2.62 -3.82
N GLU A 153 40.46 2.02 -2.63
CA GLU A 153 41.71 1.93 -1.89
C GLU A 153 41.80 0.58 -1.13
N PRO A 154 42.95 -0.11 -1.13
CA PRO A 154 43.12 -1.41 -0.47
C PRO A 154 42.93 -1.36 1.06
N GLU A 155 42.98 -0.19 1.68
CA GLU A 155 42.72 -0.01 3.12
C GLU A 155 41.22 0.02 3.46
N GLU A 156 40.33 0.38 2.54
CA GLU A 156 38.87 0.38 2.74
C GLU A 156 38.22 -1.00 2.52
N ALA A 157 38.91 -1.90 1.82
CA ALA A 157 38.42 -3.24 1.52
C ALA A 157 38.26 -4.14 2.76
N LEU A 158 39.08 -3.92 3.81
CA LEU A 158 39.05 -4.73 5.02
C LEU A 158 37.84 -4.39 5.92
N ALA A 159 37.48 -3.10 6.01
CA ALA A 159 36.32 -2.66 6.79
C ALA A 159 34.99 -3.09 6.14
N ALA A 160 34.91 -3.09 4.80
CA ALA A 160 33.73 -3.52 4.06
C ALA A 160 33.50 -5.05 4.12
N SER A 161 34.56 -5.87 4.17
CA SER A 161 34.43 -7.33 4.24
C SER A 161 33.87 -7.83 5.58
N VAL A 162 34.17 -7.15 6.69
CA VAL A 162 33.72 -7.56 8.03
C VAL A 162 32.24 -7.25 8.27
N GLN A 163 31.72 -6.19 7.64
CA GLN A 163 30.31 -5.81 7.78
C GLN A 163 29.35 -6.71 6.99
N TRP A 164 29.85 -7.41 5.96
CA TRP A 164 29.01 -8.20 5.04
C TRP A 164 29.05 -9.72 5.23
N ARG A 165 30.02 -10.26 5.98
CA ARG A 165 30.02 -11.69 6.37
C ARG A 165 29.89 -11.83 7.88
N GLY A 166 28.65 -11.78 8.36
CA GLY A 166 28.32 -12.03 9.76
C GLY A 166 28.59 -13.47 10.21
N ARG A 167 29.85 -13.80 10.47
CA ARG A 167 30.27 -14.86 11.39
C ARG A 167 31.65 -14.55 11.97
N VAL A 168 31.71 -14.55 13.30
CA VAL A 168 32.93 -14.74 14.08
C VAL A 168 33.00 -16.23 14.38
N ASP A 169 34.06 -16.90 13.94
CA ASP A 169 34.50 -18.17 14.56
C ASP A 169 35.75 -17.84 15.40
#